data_AF-A0A7V9P899-F1
#
_entry.id   AF-A0A7V9P899-F1
#
_cell.length_a   1.000
_cell.length_b   1.000
_cell.length_c   1.000
_cell.angle_alpha   90.00
_cell.angle_beta   90.00
_cell.angle_gamma   90.00
#
_symmetry.space_group_name_H-M   'P 1'
#
loop_
_entity.id
_entity.type
_entity.pdbx_description
1 polymer ?
#
loop_
_entity_poly.entity_id
_entity_poly.type
_entity_poly.pdbx_seq_one_letter_code
_entity_poly.pdbx_strand_id
1 'polypeptide(L)'
;MIRNFILLFLFLGAAVSIQAQTPQSKLRVEFEGNKIFSSDALLKKLNSCVARYPHSEDKYDARLFEYCLRKDVQKFMWNQGYLSAKIGNLKEQNDERILNLTVPVEEGLRYRLGSINIQGAKIFTPEQLLEKLNLKKGDIADGQELQEWLYERVRNLYADKGYIQTFFEFEPTFKPGAEKATEGTADLEVEVDEGLRFTIGRIEFVGTGQTPDRILRSALLIKEDETFSQQRFVESVEKLNGLGLFELIDKDKDVELKSDNESPLLKISIRVKEKQPF
;
A
#
# COMPACT_ATOMS: atom_id res chain seq x y z
N MET A 1 -2.57 59.02 -54.49
CA MET A 1 -1.66 59.05 -53.32
C MET A 1 -2.17 57.98 -52.35
N ILE A 2 -1.40 56.89 -52.19
CA ILE A 2 -1.50 55.81 -51.16
C ILE A 2 -2.74 54.87 -51.27
N ARG A 3 -2.65 53.68 -51.91
CA ARG A 3 -2.15 52.33 -51.49
C ARG A 3 -3.11 51.51 -50.60
N ASN A 4 -3.68 50.46 -51.22
CA ASN A 4 -3.95 49.07 -50.79
C ASN A 4 -3.94 48.73 -49.29
N PHE A 5 -4.90 47.89 -48.85
CA PHE A 5 -4.59 46.49 -48.47
C PHE A 5 -5.84 45.60 -48.39
N ILE A 6 -5.87 44.55 -49.22
CA ILE A 6 -6.75 43.39 -49.12
C ILE A 6 -6.07 42.42 -48.14
N LEU A 7 -6.75 42.04 -47.07
CA LEU A 7 -6.28 41.01 -46.13
C LEU A 7 -6.79 39.64 -46.58
N LEU A 8 -5.91 38.92 -47.27
CA LEU A 8 -6.03 37.50 -47.57
C LEU A 8 -5.53 36.71 -46.35
N PHE A 9 -6.41 36.06 -45.60
CA PHE A 9 -6.01 35.14 -44.53
C PHE A 9 -5.49 33.83 -45.15
N LEU A 10 -4.17 33.74 -45.27
CA LEU A 10 -3.45 32.48 -45.46
C LEU A 10 -3.47 31.71 -44.14
N PHE A 11 -4.16 30.58 -44.10
CA PHE A 11 -3.98 29.55 -43.07
C PHE A 11 -2.56 28.98 -43.23
N LEU A 12 -1.60 29.52 -42.47
CA LEU A 12 -0.37 28.79 -42.19
C LEU A 12 -0.74 27.63 -41.25
N GLY A 13 -0.73 26.42 -41.79
CA GLY A 13 -0.70 25.21 -40.98
C GLY A 13 0.54 25.25 -40.09
N ALA A 14 0.35 25.46 -38.80
CA ALA A 14 1.38 25.20 -37.81
C ALA A 14 1.66 23.69 -37.87
N ALA A 15 2.79 23.33 -38.45
CA ALA A 15 3.33 21.99 -38.32
C ALA A 15 3.49 21.73 -36.81
N VAL A 16 2.62 20.88 -36.27
CA VAL A 16 2.82 20.29 -34.96
C VAL A 16 4.14 19.54 -35.06
N SER A 17 5.15 20.11 -34.42
CA SER A 17 6.45 19.46 -34.29
C SER A 17 6.21 18.25 -33.41
N ILE A 18 6.09 17.08 -34.03
CA ILE A 18 6.18 15.80 -33.32
C ILE A 18 7.56 15.82 -32.68
N GLN A 19 7.61 16.02 -31.37
CA GLN A 19 8.85 15.86 -30.61
C GLN A 19 9.40 14.48 -30.93
N ALA A 20 10.55 14.47 -31.58
CA ALA A 20 11.24 13.27 -31.98
C ALA A 20 11.40 12.36 -30.77
N GLN A 21 10.91 11.13 -30.92
CA GLN A 21 11.10 10.03 -29.99
C GLN A 21 12.61 9.86 -29.82
N THR A 22 13.11 10.21 -28.64
CA THR A 22 14.55 10.17 -28.33
C THR A 22 15.01 8.71 -28.37
N PRO A 23 16.14 8.39 -29.05
CA PRO A 23 16.68 7.03 -29.05
C PRO A 23 16.94 6.57 -27.61
N GLN A 24 16.60 5.32 -27.30
CA GLN A 24 16.62 4.71 -25.97
C GLN A 24 17.91 5.06 -25.22
N SER A 25 17.85 6.06 -24.35
CA SER A 25 19.00 6.53 -23.60
C SER A 25 19.33 5.48 -22.53
N LYS A 26 20.62 5.14 -22.41
CA LYS A 26 21.10 4.27 -21.33
C LYS A 26 20.73 4.92 -19.99
N LEU A 27 20.06 4.18 -19.12
CA LEU A 27 19.66 4.68 -17.82
C LEU A 27 20.84 4.59 -16.83
N ARG A 28 21.12 5.68 -16.11
CA ARG A 28 22.04 5.69 -14.97
C ARG A 28 21.32 6.27 -13.76
N VAL A 29 21.39 5.58 -12.62
CA VAL A 29 20.77 6.02 -11.37
C VAL A 29 21.86 6.20 -10.33
N GLU A 30 21.87 7.35 -9.69
CA GLU A 30 22.80 7.71 -8.62
C GLU A 30 22.03 8.22 -7.40
N PHE A 31 22.42 7.74 -6.22
CA PHE A 31 21.91 8.24 -4.95
C PHE A 31 22.93 9.21 -4.35
N GLU A 32 22.44 10.34 -3.85
CA GLU A 32 23.26 11.39 -3.22
C GLU A 32 22.78 11.67 -1.79
N GLY A 33 23.72 12.01 -0.91
CA GLY A 33 23.42 12.37 0.49
C GLY A 33 23.38 11.19 1.46
N ASN A 34 23.26 9.96 0.94
CA ASN A 34 23.38 8.74 1.72
C ASN A 34 24.82 8.53 2.24
N LYS A 35 24.95 8.21 3.53
CA LYS A 35 26.23 7.96 4.22
C LYS A 35 26.22 6.62 4.96
N ILE A 36 25.04 6.18 5.38
CA ILE A 36 24.80 4.97 6.16
C ILE A 36 24.50 3.80 5.22
N PHE A 37 23.62 4.02 4.24
CA PHE A 37 23.23 3.02 3.25
C PHE A 37 24.03 3.23 1.97
N SER A 38 24.74 2.21 1.50
CA SER A 38 25.46 2.28 0.22
C SER A 38 24.50 2.48 -0.95
N SER A 39 24.90 3.27 -1.96
CA SER A 39 24.10 3.49 -3.16
C SER A 39 23.75 2.19 -3.89
N ASP A 40 24.63 1.19 -3.88
CA ASP A 40 24.37 -0.14 -4.45
C ASP A 40 23.23 -0.88 -3.74
N ALA A 41 23.14 -0.78 -2.41
CA ALA A 41 22.06 -1.39 -1.64
C ALA A 41 20.71 -0.73 -1.96
N LEU A 42 20.68 0.61 -2.07
CA LEU A 42 19.48 1.37 -2.44
C LEU A 42 19.06 1.06 -3.89
N LEU A 43 20.03 1.00 -4.80
CA LEU A 43 19.82 0.65 -6.20
C LEU A 43 19.28 -0.78 -6.35
N LYS A 44 19.80 -1.73 -5.56
CA LYS A 44 19.27 -3.11 -5.55
C LYS A 44 17.80 -3.15 -5.15
N LYS A 45 17.38 -2.35 -4.16
CA LYS A 45 15.97 -2.25 -3.75
C LYS A 45 15.11 -1.64 -4.85
N LEU A 46 15.56 -0.56 -5.46
CA LEU A 46 14.87 0.05 -6.60
C LEU A 46 14.69 -0.95 -7.76
N ASN A 47 15.77 -1.60 -8.19
CA ASN A 47 15.74 -2.55 -9.30
C ASN A 47 14.85 -3.77 -8.99
N SER A 48 14.88 -4.26 -7.75
CA SER A 48 14.00 -5.37 -7.32
C SER A 48 12.52 -4.98 -7.36
N CYS A 49 12.19 -3.72 -7.07
CA CYS A 49 10.84 -3.22 -7.22
C CYS A 49 10.44 -3.11 -8.69
N VAL A 50 11.26 -2.45 -9.52
CA VAL A 50 10.98 -2.23 -10.95
C VAL A 50 10.83 -3.56 -11.68
N ALA A 51 11.66 -4.56 -11.38
CA ALA A 51 11.60 -5.89 -11.99
C ALA A 51 10.27 -6.63 -11.74
N ARG A 52 9.44 -6.21 -10.77
CA ARG A 52 8.10 -6.76 -10.55
C ARG A 52 7.08 -6.27 -11.60
N TYR A 53 7.46 -5.35 -12.48
CA TYR A 53 6.60 -4.73 -13.48
C TYR A 53 7.15 -4.96 -14.90
N PRO A 54 6.82 -6.08 -15.55
CA PRO A 54 7.46 -6.53 -16.81
C PRO A 54 7.25 -5.61 -18.01
N HIS A 55 6.31 -4.66 -17.96
CA HIS A 55 6.05 -3.72 -19.05
C HIS A 55 7.04 -2.53 -19.11
N SER A 56 8.07 -2.50 -18.27
CA SER A 56 9.07 -1.42 -18.20
C SER A 56 10.46 -1.79 -18.72
N GLU A 57 10.66 -2.96 -19.32
CA GLU A 57 12.00 -3.47 -19.66
C GLU A 57 12.79 -2.58 -20.62
N ASP A 58 12.11 -1.72 -21.40
CA ASP A 58 12.76 -0.88 -22.41
C ASP A 58 12.65 0.63 -22.21
N LYS A 59 11.87 1.12 -21.23
CA LYS A 59 11.65 2.56 -21.06
C LYS A 59 11.61 2.97 -19.59
N TYR A 60 12.30 4.07 -19.30
CA TYR A 60 12.14 4.77 -18.05
C TYR A 60 10.68 5.22 -17.86
N ASP A 61 10.06 4.81 -16.75
CA ASP A 61 8.76 5.28 -16.29
C ASP A 61 8.95 6.02 -14.97
N ALA A 62 8.85 7.35 -15.01
CA ALA A 62 9.05 8.22 -13.85
C ALA A 62 8.11 7.87 -12.69
N ARG A 63 6.84 7.53 -12.98
CA ARG A 63 5.85 7.23 -11.94
C ARG A 63 6.17 5.90 -11.25
N LEU A 64 6.59 4.91 -12.02
CA LEU A 64 7.04 3.63 -11.46
C LEU A 64 8.28 3.81 -10.59
N PHE A 65 9.26 4.61 -11.05
CA PHE A 65 10.47 4.90 -10.28
C PHE A 65 10.15 5.62 -8.97
N GLU A 66 9.35 6.68 -9.02
CA GLU A 66 8.90 7.38 -7.81
C GLU A 66 8.16 6.46 -6.85
N TYR A 67 7.26 5.62 -7.36
CA TYR A 67 6.58 4.60 -6.57
C TYR A 67 7.57 3.66 -5.89
N CYS A 68 8.52 3.09 -6.64
CA CYS A 68 9.50 2.15 -6.11
C CYS A 68 10.49 2.77 -5.13
N LEU A 69 10.90 4.02 -5.37
CA LEU A 69 11.73 4.79 -4.45
C LEU A 69 11.04 4.95 -3.08
N ARG A 70 9.75 5.27 -3.06
CA ARG A 70 8.99 5.39 -1.80
C ARG A 70 8.64 4.03 -1.19
N LYS A 71 8.15 3.10 -2.02
CA LYS A 71 7.59 1.82 -1.54
C LYS A 71 8.64 0.85 -1.04
N ASP A 72 9.81 0.81 -1.66
CA ASP A 72 10.85 -0.17 -1.39
C ASP A 72 12.12 0.45 -0.82
N VAL A 73 12.62 1.56 -1.40
CA VAL A 73 13.89 2.15 -0.96
C VAL A 73 13.72 2.90 0.36
N GLN A 74 12.72 3.78 0.46
CA GLN A 74 12.42 4.50 1.71
C GLN A 74 11.96 3.53 2.80
N LYS A 75 11.05 2.60 2.47
CA LYS A 75 10.62 1.55 3.41
C LYS A 75 11.80 0.72 3.92
N PHE A 76 12.75 0.35 3.06
CA PHE A 76 13.94 -0.37 3.49
C PHE A 76 14.71 0.36 4.60
N MET A 77 14.88 1.69 4.50
CA MET A 77 15.51 2.48 5.56
C MET A 77 14.66 2.51 6.84
N TRP A 78 13.35 2.69 6.70
CA TRP A 78 12.40 2.68 7.83
C TRP A 78 12.43 1.38 8.62
N ASN A 79 12.48 0.23 7.93
CA ASN A 79 12.59 -1.09 8.56
C ASN A 79 13.88 -1.24 9.39
N GLN A 80 14.91 -0.44 9.13
CA GLN A 80 16.17 -0.47 9.89
C GLN A 80 16.19 0.53 11.07
N GLY A 81 15.08 1.23 11.31
CA GLY A 81 14.92 2.22 12.39
C GLY A 81 15.09 3.67 11.96
N TYR A 82 15.31 3.96 10.67
CA TYR A 82 15.50 5.32 10.17
C TYR A 82 14.16 5.96 9.80
N LEU A 83 13.23 6.04 10.74
CA LEU A 83 11.83 6.43 10.48
C LEU A 83 11.65 7.83 9.89
N SER A 84 12.61 8.73 10.11
CA SER A 84 12.60 10.07 9.50
C SER A 84 13.25 10.11 8.11
N ALA A 85 13.68 8.97 7.56
CA ALA A 85 14.36 8.93 6.27
C ALA A 85 13.42 9.36 5.14
N LYS A 86 13.95 10.15 4.21
CA LYS A 86 13.23 10.73 3.08
C LYS A 86 13.99 10.52 1.78
N ILE A 87 13.23 10.26 0.72
CA ILE A 87 13.71 10.35 -0.65
C ILE A 87 13.27 11.71 -1.18
N GLY A 88 14.22 12.52 -1.63
CA GLY A 88 13.95 13.81 -2.27
C GLY A 88 13.38 13.64 -3.68
N ASN A 89 13.07 14.77 -4.31
CA ASN A 89 12.56 14.76 -5.68
C ASN A 89 13.62 14.22 -6.64
N LEU A 90 13.20 13.29 -7.50
CA LEU A 90 14.02 12.71 -8.56
C LEU A 90 14.44 13.81 -9.53
N LYS A 91 15.75 13.90 -9.80
CA LYS A 91 16.29 14.87 -10.77
C LYS A 91 16.70 14.12 -12.03
N GLU A 92 16.18 14.58 -13.16
CA GLU A 92 16.45 14.00 -14.47
C GLU A 92 17.37 14.90 -15.28
N GLN A 93 18.45 14.33 -15.81
CA GLN A 93 19.35 15.03 -16.72
C GLN A 93 19.63 14.15 -17.94
N ASN A 94 19.23 14.64 -19.11
CA ASN A 94 19.58 14.02 -20.38
C ASN A 94 20.97 14.49 -20.81
N ASP A 95 21.88 13.55 -20.99
CA ASP A 95 23.23 13.78 -21.52
C ASP A 95 23.46 12.87 -22.74
N GLU A 96 23.36 13.45 -23.93
CA GLU A 96 23.45 12.76 -25.22
C GLU A 96 22.55 11.52 -25.33
N ARG A 97 23.09 10.34 -25.01
CA ARG A 97 22.45 9.02 -25.07
C ARG A 97 22.28 8.39 -23.68
N ILE A 98 22.44 9.16 -22.61
CA ILE A 98 22.32 8.70 -21.22
C ILE A 98 21.27 9.56 -20.51
N LEU A 99 20.30 8.91 -19.85
CA LEU A 99 19.42 9.55 -18.91
C LEU A 99 20.00 9.34 -17.51
N ASN A 100 20.52 10.40 -16.91
CA ASN A 100 21.01 10.40 -15.54
C ASN A 100 19.88 10.76 -14.59
N LEU A 101 19.66 9.88 -13.61
CA LEU A 101 18.68 10.02 -12.55
C LEU A 101 19.42 10.20 -11.23
N THR A 102 19.31 11.38 -10.64
CA THR A 102 19.88 11.67 -9.31
C THR A 102 18.78 11.63 -8.27
N VAL A 103 18.97 10.81 -7.24
CA VAL A 103 18.03 10.59 -6.14
C VAL A 103 18.62 11.14 -4.84
N PRO A 104 18.17 12.30 -4.36
CA PRO A 104 18.58 12.80 -3.06
C PRO A 104 18.03 11.92 -1.94
N VAL A 105 18.86 11.61 -0.95
CA VAL A 105 18.50 10.79 0.22
C VAL A 105 18.85 11.55 1.49
N GLU A 106 17.88 11.66 2.39
CA GLU A 106 18.08 12.12 3.76
C GLU A 106 17.82 10.95 4.70
N GLU A 107 18.86 10.37 5.29
CA GLU A 107 18.73 9.15 6.11
C GLU A 107 18.19 9.44 7.52
N GLY A 108 18.53 10.61 8.08
CA GLY A 108 18.14 10.99 9.44
C GLY A 108 18.83 10.17 10.54
N LEU A 109 18.25 10.18 11.73
CA LEU A 109 18.74 9.42 12.89
C LEU A 109 18.17 8.01 12.89
N ARG A 110 18.88 7.10 13.57
CA ARG A 110 18.32 5.79 13.89
C ARG A 110 17.51 5.84 15.18
N TYR A 111 16.24 5.50 15.13
CA TYR A 111 15.33 5.57 16.26
C TYR A 111 15.14 4.22 16.94
N ARG A 112 15.11 4.27 18.28
CA ARG A 112 14.59 3.23 19.14
C ARG A 112 13.14 3.52 19.51
N LEU A 113 12.37 2.47 19.75
CA LEU A 113 10.97 2.60 20.13
C LEU A 113 10.86 3.22 21.53
N GLY A 114 10.12 4.32 21.61
CA GLY A 114 9.84 5.04 22.84
C GLY A 114 8.55 4.58 23.52
N SER A 115 7.76 5.52 24.03
CA SER A 115 6.39 5.25 24.49
C SER A 115 5.43 5.19 23.31
N ILE A 116 4.43 4.32 23.40
CA ILE A 116 3.28 4.30 22.49
C ILE A 116 2.06 4.73 23.30
N ASN A 117 1.38 5.79 22.83
CA ASN A 117 0.14 6.28 23.41
C ASN A 117 -1.00 6.02 22.42
N ILE A 118 -2.01 5.26 22.83
CA ILE A 118 -3.16 4.91 21.99
C ILE A 118 -4.39 5.64 22.52
N GLN A 119 -5.05 6.41 21.65
CA GLN A 119 -6.25 7.18 21.95
C GLN A 119 -7.40 6.77 21.05
N GLY A 120 -8.64 7.04 21.47
CA GLY A 120 -9.85 6.77 20.69
C GLY A 120 -10.34 5.31 20.70
N ALA A 121 -9.50 4.36 21.12
CA ALA A 121 -9.88 2.96 21.32
C ALA A 121 -10.87 2.81 22.50
N LYS A 122 -12.04 2.22 22.23
CA LYS A 122 -13.12 1.94 23.21
C LYS A 122 -13.44 0.46 23.31
N ILE A 123 -13.28 -0.29 22.21
CA ILE A 123 -13.58 -1.73 22.15
C ILE A 123 -12.44 -2.58 22.70
N PHE A 124 -11.21 -2.11 22.57
CA PHE A 124 -10.02 -2.73 23.12
C PHE A 124 -9.30 -1.77 24.03
N THR A 125 -8.69 -2.31 25.09
CA THR A 125 -7.74 -1.57 25.92
C THR A 125 -6.43 -1.35 25.17
N PRO A 126 -5.69 -0.26 25.43
CA PRO A 126 -4.35 -0.06 24.86
C PRO A 126 -3.43 -1.26 25.07
N GLU A 127 -3.52 -1.92 26.23
CA GLU A 127 -2.72 -3.10 26.56
C GLU A 127 -3.01 -4.27 25.61
N GLN A 128 -4.28 -4.56 25.33
CA GLN A 128 -4.67 -5.62 24.39
C GLN A 128 -4.17 -5.36 22.96
N LEU A 129 -4.10 -4.08 22.55
CA LEU A 129 -3.56 -3.70 21.25
C LEU A 129 -2.03 -3.83 21.22
N LEU A 130 -1.36 -3.42 22.30
CA LEU A 130 0.09 -3.52 22.46
C LEU A 130 0.58 -4.97 22.61
N GLU A 131 -0.23 -5.88 23.13
CA GLU A 131 0.08 -7.33 23.16
C GLU A 131 0.30 -7.92 21.75
N LYS A 132 -0.21 -7.25 20.70
CA LYS A 132 0.03 -7.66 19.31
C LYS A 132 1.31 -7.09 18.71
N LEU A 133 2.02 -6.21 19.40
CA LEU A 133 3.27 -5.61 18.94
C LEU A 133 4.45 -6.49 19.37
N ASN A 134 5.31 -6.89 18.43
CA ASN A 134 6.48 -7.71 18.74
C ASN A 134 7.73 -6.87 19.06
N LEU A 135 7.55 -5.58 19.35
CA LEU A 135 8.60 -4.65 19.78
C LEU A 135 8.37 -4.24 21.23
N LYS A 136 9.47 -4.07 21.95
CA LYS A 136 9.50 -3.51 23.29
C LYS A 136 10.14 -2.13 23.25
N LYS A 137 9.84 -1.32 24.26
CA LYS A 137 10.51 -0.03 24.46
C LYS A 137 12.04 -0.24 24.48
N GLY A 138 12.76 0.56 23.70
CA GLY A 138 14.22 0.49 23.54
C GLY A 138 14.69 -0.37 22.36
N ASP A 139 13.84 -1.22 21.79
CA ASP A 139 14.15 -1.94 20.56
C ASP A 139 14.31 -0.96 19.39
N ILE A 140 14.91 -1.41 18.29
CA ILE A 140 14.91 -0.62 17.05
C ILE A 140 13.46 -0.40 16.62
N ALA A 141 13.11 0.84 16.29
CA ALA A 141 11.77 1.17 15.82
C ALA A 141 11.61 0.69 14.36
N ASP A 142 11.44 -0.61 14.17
CA ASP A 142 11.28 -1.25 12.87
C ASP A 142 9.95 -0.82 12.22
N GLY A 143 10.05 -0.04 11.14
CA GLY A 143 8.88 0.48 10.44
C GLY A 143 7.99 -0.61 9.81
N GLN A 144 8.53 -1.78 9.46
CA GLN A 144 7.72 -2.89 8.94
C GLN A 144 6.91 -3.52 10.05
N GLU A 145 7.53 -3.82 11.18
CA GLU A 145 6.83 -4.41 12.32
C GLU A 145 5.75 -3.46 12.88
N LEU A 146 6.02 -2.15 12.94
CA LEU A 146 5.01 -1.14 13.31
C LEU A 146 3.84 -1.10 12.31
N GLN A 147 4.13 -1.18 11.01
CA GLN A 147 3.10 -1.21 9.96
C GLN A 147 2.23 -2.47 10.06
N GLU A 148 2.86 -3.66 10.17
CA GLU A 148 2.16 -4.95 10.27
C GLU A 148 1.35 -5.05 11.56
N TRP A 149 1.90 -4.56 12.68
CA TRP A 149 1.18 -4.47 13.94
C TRP A 149 -0.12 -3.69 13.79
N LEU A 150 -0.06 -2.45 13.29
CA LEU A 150 -1.21 -1.56 13.26
C LEU A 150 -2.20 -1.91 12.14
N TYR A 151 -1.70 -2.04 10.91
CA TYR A 151 -2.54 -2.16 9.72
C TYR A 151 -2.92 -3.60 9.34
N GLU A 152 -2.32 -4.60 9.98
CA GLU A 152 -2.73 -6.00 9.81
C GLU A 152 -3.29 -6.57 11.10
N ARG A 153 -2.49 -6.67 12.18
CA ARG A 153 -2.91 -7.40 13.39
C ARG A 153 -3.98 -6.65 14.18
N VAL A 154 -3.77 -5.37 14.49
CA VAL A 154 -4.76 -4.54 15.20
C VAL A 154 -6.00 -4.31 14.34
N ARG A 155 -5.82 -3.97 13.05
CA ARG A 155 -6.94 -3.85 12.10
C ARG A 155 -7.80 -5.12 12.05
N ASN A 156 -7.20 -6.30 11.98
CA ASN A 156 -7.94 -7.56 11.96
C ASN A 156 -8.70 -7.83 13.27
N LEU A 157 -8.14 -7.47 14.44
CA LEU A 157 -8.86 -7.55 15.71
C LEU A 157 -10.16 -6.73 15.70
N TYR A 158 -10.09 -5.51 15.17
CA TYR A 158 -11.26 -4.64 15.00
C TYR A 158 -12.26 -5.21 13.99
N ALA A 159 -11.76 -5.67 12.84
CA ALA A 159 -12.58 -6.28 11.81
C ALA A 159 -13.29 -7.56 12.31
N ASP A 160 -12.67 -8.32 13.23
CA ASP A 160 -13.29 -9.47 13.90
C ASP A 160 -14.44 -9.11 14.86
N LYS A 161 -14.54 -7.84 15.24
CA LYS A 161 -15.67 -7.29 16.00
C LYS A 161 -16.67 -6.54 15.12
N GLY A 162 -16.48 -6.59 13.81
CA GLY A 162 -17.32 -5.91 12.81
C GLY A 162 -16.89 -4.49 12.48
N TYR A 163 -15.80 -3.97 13.06
CA TYR A 163 -15.32 -2.62 12.78
C TYR A 163 -14.35 -2.65 11.59
N ILE A 164 -14.89 -2.89 10.40
CA ILE A 164 -14.08 -3.04 9.17
C ILE A 164 -13.60 -1.71 8.57
N GLN A 165 -14.19 -0.59 9.02
CA GLN A 165 -13.84 0.76 8.60
C GLN A 165 -12.97 1.49 9.64
N THR A 166 -12.40 0.77 10.61
CA THR A 166 -11.50 1.39 11.59
C THR A 166 -10.33 2.07 10.90
N PHE A 167 -10.16 3.34 11.25
CA PHE A 167 -9.09 4.19 10.77
C PHE A 167 -8.07 4.41 11.89
N PHE A 168 -6.80 4.45 11.51
CA PHE A 168 -5.68 4.65 12.41
C PHE A 168 -4.83 5.80 11.89
N GLU A 169 -4.67 6.83 12.70
CA GLU A 169 -3.68 7.88 12.49
C GLU A 169 -2.45 7.57 13.34
N PHE A 170 -1.28 7.67 12.71
CA PHE A 170 -0.01 7.26 13.28
C PHE A 170 0.98 8.41 13.18
N GLU A 171 1.30 9.01 14.32
CA GLU A 171 2.18 10.17 14.40
C GLU A 171 3.41 9.89 15.26
N PRO A 172 4.61 9.83 14.65
CA PRO A 172 5.85 9.68 15.41
C PRO A 172 6.39 11.05 15.87
N THR A 173 6.68 11.16 17.16
CA THR A 173 7.49 12.25 17.73
C THR A 173 8.93 11.80 17.89
N PHE A 174 9.83 12.43 17.13
CA PHE A 174 11.25 12.11 17.12
C PHE A 174 12.04 12.94 18.15
N LYS A 175 12.73 12.25 19.07
CA LYS A 175 13.60 12.85 20.08
C LYS A 175 15.05 12.45 19.85
N PRO A 176 16.00 13.39 19.74
CA PRO A 176 17.41 13.05 19.61
C PRO A 176 17.93 12.34 20.87
N GLY A 177 18.87 11.42 20.70
CA GLY A 177 19.46 10.67 21.78
C GLY A 177 20.45 11.52 22.58
N ALA A 178 20.38 11.42 23.91
CA ALA A 178 21.32 12.12 24.79
C ALA A 178 22.73 11.52 24.75
N GLU A 179 22.85 10.21 24.55
CA GLU A 179 24.14 9.48 24.59
C GLU A 179 24.86 9.44 23.25
N LYS A 180 24.11 9.37 22.14
CA LYS A 180 24.67 9.29 20.78
C LYS A 180 23.91 10.22 19.86
N ALA A 181 24.62 11.17 19.26
CA ALA A 181 24.04 12.12 18.31
C ALA A 181 23.48 11.47 17.02
N THR A 182 23.83 10.22 16.74
CA THR A 182 23.35 9.45 15.57
C THR A 182 22.13 8.58 15.88
N GLU A 183 21.73 8.49 17.14
CA GLU A 183 20.56 7.72 17.59
C GLU A 183 19.51 8.65 18.20
N GLY A 184 18.28 8.17 18.29
CA GLY A 184 17.16 8.87 18.90
C GLY A 184 16.11 7.91 19.44
N THR A 185 15.07 8.46 20.03
CA THR A 185 13.86 7.74 20.46
C THR A 185 12.66 8.24 19.64
N ALA A 186 11.83 7.34 19.15
CA ALA A 186 10.57 7.66 18.50
C ALA A 186 9.42 7.30 19.45
N ASP A 187 8.77 8.31 20.02
CA ASP A 187 7.51 8.12 20.72
C ASP A 187 6.37 8.13 19.69
N LEU A 188 5.38 7.26 19.86
CA LEU A 188 4.32 7.05 18.87
C LEU A 188 2.98 7.44 19.48
N GLU A 189 2.24 8.29 18.77
CA GLU A 189 0.84 8.56 19.05
C GLU A 189 -0.01 7.85 18.00
N VAL A 190 -0.97 7.07 18.48
CA VAL A 190 -1.91 6.32 17.65
C VAL A 190 -3.32 6.77 18.00
N GLU A 191 -3.96 7.47 17.07
CA GLU A 191 -5.38 7.78 17.20
C GLU A 191 -6.20 6.73 16.44
N VAL A 192 -7.22 6.22 17.11
CA VAL A 192 -8.14 5.21 16.57
C VAL A 192 -9.51 5.84 16.39
N ASP A 193 -9.99 5.86 15.15
CA ASP A 193 -11.42 6.02 14.87
C ASP A 193 -11.99 4.65 14.53
N GLU A 194 -12.77 4.10 15.47
CA GLU A 194 -13.33 2.77 15.35
C GLU A 194 -14.38 2.68 14.22
N GLY A 195 -15.04 3.80 13.89
CA GLY A 195 -16.12 3.84 12.93
C GLY A 195 -17.35 3.03 13.35
N LEU A 196 -18.10 2.56 12.35
CA LEU A 196 -19.34 1.79 12.56
C LEU A 196 -19.05 0.30 12.72
N ARG A 197 -19.91 -0.36 13.50
CA ARG A 197 -19.92 -1.82 13.64
C ARG A 197 -20.82 -2.45 12.59
N PHE A 198 -20.24 -3.20 11.68
CA PHE A 198 -20.94 -3.82 10.56
C PHE A 198 -21.54 -5.18 10.90
N THR A 199 -22.77 -5.38 10.42
CA THR A 199 -23.47 -6.66 10.40
C THR A 199 -23.51 -7.16 8.97
N ILE A 200 -23.41 -8.47 8.77
CA ILE A 200 -23.49 -9.08 7.45
C ILE A 200 -24.94 -8.97 6.97
N GLY A 201 -25.14 -8.28 5.85
CA GLY A 201 -26.41 -8.24 5.15
C GLY A 201 -26.54 -9.49 4.27
N ARG A 202 -26.80 -9.29 2.98
CA ARG A 202 -26.94 -10.39 2.03
C ARG A 202 -25.58 -10.95 1.59
N ILE A 203 -25.48 -12.28 1.57
CA ILE A 203 -24.39 -13.01 0.91
C ILE A 203 -24.91 -13.52 -0.44
N GLU A 204 -24.23 -13.16 -1.52
CA GLU A 204 -24.56 -13.54 -2.89
C GLU A 204 -23.41 -14.32 -3.52
N PHE A 205 -23.73 -15.44 -4.17
CA PHE A 205 -22.78 -16.18 -4.99
C PHE A 205 -23.07 -15.94 -6.46
N VAL A 206 -22.04 -15.65 -7.24
CA VAL A 206 -22.13 -15.36 -8.67
C VAL A 206 -21.30 -16.36 -9.45
N GLY A 207 -21.86 -16.93 -10.52
CA GLY A 207 -21.15 -17.92 -11.35
C GLY A 207 -21.22 -19.35 -10.79
N THR A 208 -22.22 -19.66 -9.95
CA THR A 208 -22.40 -20.97 -9.31
C THR A 208 -22.72 -22.11 -10.27
N GLY A 209 -23.07 -21.82 -11.52
CA GLY A 209 -23.43 -22.83 -12.53
C GLY A 209 -24.59 -23.72 -12.07
N GLN A 210 -24.34 -25.02 -11.95
CA GLN A 210 -25.34 -26.01 -11.49
C GLN A 210 -25.25 -26.26 -9.98
N THR A 211 -24.22 -25.74 -9.30
CA THR A 211 -24.03 -25.93 -7.87
C THR A 211 -25.09 -25.17 -7.07
N PRO A 212 -25.93 -25.86 -6.26
CA PRO A 212 -26.95 -25.18 -5.47
C PRO A 212 -26.33 -24.27 -4.38
N ASP A 213 -26.89 -23.07 -4.22
CA ASP A 213 -26.43 -22.07 -3.23
C ASP A 213 -26.30 -22.67 -1.81
N ARG A 214 -27.23 -23.56 -1.40
CA ARG A 214 -27.17 -24.26 -0.10
C ARG A 214 -25.84 -24.97 0.18
N ILE A 215 -25.18 -25.51 -0.85
CA ILE A 215 -23.89 -26.21 -0.72
C ILE A 215 -22.79 -25.21 -0.36
N LEU A 216 -22.81 -24.04 -1.01
CA LEU A 216 -21.87 -22.96 -0.73
C LEU A 216 -22.11 -22.36 0.65
N ARG A 217 -23.37 -22.07 1.00
CA ARG A 217 -23.74 -21.57 2.34
C ARG A 217 -23.34 -22.52 3.44
N SER A 218 -23.41 -23.84 3.23
CA SER A 218 -23.00 -24.81 4.24
C SER A 218 -21.50 -24.81 4.54
N ALA A 219 -20.68 -24.29 3.61
CA ALA A 219 -19.24 -24.15 3.81
C ALA A 219 -18.87 -22.86 4.54
N LEU A 220 -19.76 -21.86 4.54
CA LEU A 220 -19.51 -20.59 5.22
C LEU A 220 -19.56 -20.75 6.74
N LEU A 221 -18.57 -20.18 7.41
CA LEU A 221 -18.59 -19.94 8.84
C LEU A 221 -19.29 -18.64 9.19
N ILE A 222 -19.55 -17.78 8.20
CA ILE A 222 -20.30 -16.54 8.39
C ILE A 222 -21.78 -16.69 7.98
N LYS A 223 -22.66 -15.90 8.59
CA LYS A 223 -24.11 -15.89 8.33
C LYS A 223 -24.64 -14.48 8.13
N GLU A 224 -25.73 -14.38 7.38
CA GLU A 224 -26.51 -13.14 7.31
C GLU A 224 -27.05 -12.79 8.71
N ASP A 225 -27.19 -11.49 8.98
CA ASP A 225 -27.64 -10.89 10.24
C ASP A 225 -26.71 -11.06 11.45
N GLU A 226 -25.50 -11.62 11.29
CA GLU A 226 -24.48 -11.64 12.35
C GLU A 226 -23.41 -10.56 12.17
N THR A 227 -22.72 -10.18 13.25
CA THR A 227 -21.59 -9.25 13.17
C THR A 227 -20.49 -9.82 12.27
N PHE A 228 -19.96 -9.00 11.37
CA PHE A 228 -18.85 -9.43 10.52
C PHE A 228 -17.62 -9.83 11.35
N SER A 229 -16.96 -10.91 10.94
CA SER A 229 -15.62 -11.28 11.44
C SER A 229 -14.71 -11.60 10.27
N GLN A 230 -13.56 -10.94 10.24
CA GLN A 230 -12.55 -11.12 9.22
C GLN A 230 -12.00 -12.55 9.22
N GLN A 231 -11.69 -13.10 10.38
CA GLN A 231 -11.19 -14.47 10.52
C GLN A 231 -12.20 -15.48 9.97
N ARG A 232 -13.46 -15.44 10.43
CA ARG A 232 -14.50 -16.37 9.97
C ARG A 232 -14.76 -16.22 8.47
N PHE A 233 -14.68 -15.00 7.94
CA PHE A 233 -14.82 -14.75 6.51
C PHE A 233 -13.67 -15.38 5.70
N VAL A 234 -12.41 -15.18 6.11
CA VAL A 234 -11.24 -15.79 5.44
C VAL A 234 -11.33 -17.32 5.47
N GLU A 235 -11.61 -17.90 6.64
CA GLU A 235 -11.78 -19.35 6.79
C GLU A 235 -12.97 -19.88 5.94
N SER A 236 -14.00 -19.07 5.73
CA SER A 236 -15.11 -19.44 4.84
C SER A 236 -14.67 -19.54 3.38
N VAL A 237 -13.84 -18.62 2.90
CA VAL A 237 -13.27 -18.66 1.54
C VAL A 237 -12.36 -19.88 1.38
N GLU A 238 -11.54 -20.19 2.38
CA GLU A 238 -10.71 -21.39 2.38
C GLU A 238 -11.55 -22.67 2.33
N LYS A 239 -12.66 -22.75 3.08
CA LYS A 239 -13.59 -23.88 3.04
C LYS A 239 -14.27 -24.01 1.68
N LEU A 240 -14.68 -22.92 1.05
CA LEU A 240 -15.23 -22.93 -0.31
C LEU A 240 -14.21 -23.48 -1.32
N ASN A 241 -12.95 -23.03 -1.24
CA ASN A 241 -11.86 -23.56 -2.05
C ASN A 241 -11.62 -25.07 -1.79
N GLY A 242 -11.74 -25.49 -0.53
CA GLY A 242 -11.61 -26.88 -0.10
C GLY A 242 -12.71 -27.83 -0.64
N LEU A 243 -13.83 -27.30 -1.15
CA LEU A 243 -14.86 -28.12 -1.81
C LEU A 243 -14.36 -28.71 -3.14
N GLY A 244 -13.34 -28.10 -3.75
CA GLY A 244 -12.76 -28.54 -5.02
C GLY A 244 -13.63 -28.30 -6.26
N LEU A 245 -14.84 -27.73 -6.10
CA LEU A 245 -15.84 -27.52 -7.16
C LEU A 245 -15.47 -26.38 -8.13
N PHE A 246 -14.72 -25.39 -7.66
CA PHE A 246 -14.42 -24.16 -8.40
C PHE A 246 -12.93 -23.99 -8.63
N GLU A 247 -12.57 -23.13 -9.58
CA GLU A 247 -11.25 -22.49 -9.61
C GLU A 247 -10.98 -21.79 -8.26
N LEU A 248 -9.71 -21.61 -7.93
CA LEU A 248 -9.31 -21.02 -6.64
C LEU A 248 -9.86 -19.59 -6.53
N ILE A 249 -10.72 -19.38 -5.52
CA ILE A 249 -11.30 -18.08 -5.18
C ILE A 249 -10.20 -17.25 -4.51
N ASP A 250 -9.83 -16.14 -5.14
CA ASP A 250 -8.92 -15.14 -4.61
C ASP A 250 -9.74 -14.06 -3.88
N LYS A 251 -9.56 -13.94 -2.55
CA LYS A 251 -10.33 -13.00 -1.72
C LYS A 251 -10.23 -11.55 -2.18
N ASP A 252 -9.12 -11.17 -2.82
CA ASP A 252 -8.85 -9.78 -3.23
C ASP A 252 -9.38 -9.47 -4.64
N LYS A 253 -9.75 -10.49 -5.42
CA LYS A 253 -10.28 -10.33 -6.80
C LYS A 253 -11.72 -10.79 -6.97
N ASP A 254 -12.06 -11.90 -6.32
CA ASP A 254 -13.32 -12.61 -6.53
C ASP A 254 -14.36 -12.27 -5.47
N VAL A 255 -13.97 -11.59 -4.39
CA VAL A 255 -14.90 -11.15 -3.36
C VAL A 255 -15.04 -9.63 -3.34
N GLU A 256 -16.29 -9.18 -3.29
CA GLU A 256 -16.64 -7.77 -3.10
C GLU A 256 -17.39 -7.60 -1.79
N LEU A 257 -16.86 -6.74 -0.90
CA LEU A 257 -17.52 -6.30 0.32
C LEU A 257 -18.06 -4.88 0.07
N LYS A 258 -19.38 -4.72 0.06
CA LYS A 258 -20.05 -3.43 -0.19
C LYS A 258 -20.86 -3.03 1.03
N SER A 259 -20.76 -1.77 1.41
CA SER A 259 -21.64 -1.15 2.37
C SER A 259 -22.23 0.10 1.72
N ASP A 260 -23.51 0.32 1.98
CA ASP A 260 -24.14 1.60 1.69
C ASP A 260 -23.77 2.55 2.84
N ASN A 261 -23.28 3.75 2.53
CA ASN A 261 -22.82 4.72 3.56
C ASN A 261 -23.92 5.13 4.56
N GLU A 262 -25.17 4.75 4.31
CA GLU A 262 -26.34 5.06 5.13
C GLU A 262 -26.69 3.95 6.14
N SER A 263 -26.10 2.75 6.01
CA SER A 263 -26.43 1.61 6.88
C SER A 263 -25.20 0.74 7.19
N PRO A 264 -25.00 0.31 8.45
CA PRO A 264 -23.90 -0.59 8.84
C PRO A 264 -24.16 -2.05 8.41
N LEU A 265 -24.70 -2.25 7.21
CA LEU A 265 -24.92 -3.54 6.60
C LEU A 265 -23.88 -3.80 5.52
N LEU A 266 -23.23 -4.95 5.61
CA LEU A 266 -22.21 -5.40 4.68
C LEU A 266 -22.79 -6.44 3.72
N LYS A 267 -22.96 -6.07 2.46
CA LYS A 267 -23.25 -7.01 1.38
C LYS A 267 -21.95 -7.70 0.94
N ILE A 268 -22.00 -9.02 0.85
CA ILE A 268 -20.86 -9.85 0.44
C ILE A 268 -21.22 -10.53 -0.88
N SER A 269 -20.44 -10.28 -1.93
CA SER A 269 -20.59 -10.94 -3.22
C SER A 269 -19.36 -11.79 -3.52
N ILE A 270 -19.53 -13.11 -3.65
CA ILE A 270 -18.47 -14.07 -3.91
C ILE A 270 -18.64 -14.58 -5.35
N ARG A 271 -17.72 -14.21 -6.23
CA ARG A 271 -17.62 -14.77 -7.58
C ARG A 271 -16.94 -16.12 -7.51
N VAL A 272 -17.54 -17.09 -8.19
CA VAL A 272 -16.99 -18.44 -8.34
C VAL A 272 -17.03 -18.83 -9.81
N LYS A 273 -16.14 -19.75 -10.21
CA LYS A 273 -16.09 -20.29 -11.57
C LYS A 273 -15.96 -21.79 -11.49
N GLU A 274 -17.00 -22.51 -11.91
CA GLU A 274 -17.02 -23.97 -11.88
C GLU A 274 -15.85 -24.54 -12.69
N LYS A 275 -15.19 -25.56 -12.15
CA LYS A 275 -14.26 -26.36 -12.95
C LYS A 275 -15.06 -27.08 -14.01
N GLN A 276 -14.64 -26.97 -15.27
CA GLN A 276 -15.22 -27.79 -16.33
C GLN A 276 -15.01 -29.27 -15.98
N PRO A 277 -16.05 -30.11 -16.05
CA PRO A 277 -15.86 -31.55 -15.92
C PRO A 277 -14.95 -32.02 -17.06
N PHE A 278 -13.99 -32.88 -16.72
CA PHE A 278 -13.13 -33.56 -17.69
C PHE A 278 -13.94 -34.51 -18.58
#